data_AF-A0A2R4T560-F1
#
_entry.id   AF-A0A2R4T560-F1
#
_cell.length_a   1.000
_cell.length_b   1.000
_cell.length_c   1.000
_cell.angle_alpha   90.00
_cell.angle_beta   90.00
_cell.angle_gamma   90.00
#
_symmetry.space_group_name_H-M   'P 1'
#
loop_
_entity.id
_entity.type
_entity.pdbx_description
1 polymer ?
#
loop_
_entity_poly.entity_id
_entity_poly.type
_entity_poly.pdbx_seq_one_letter_code
_entity_poly.pdbx_strand_id
1 'polypeptide(L)'
;MGLLRKIRDTGQVAEAAPPPPDGEPLPAVHGLGGSVQVRCVDAGSCNGCEIEIAAAFGPVYDADRYGARLVASPRHADVALVTGPVTRNMATPLRRTVAAMPEPRLVVAVGDCAINCGEFAGGYGVEGAVADVVPVDLQVPGCPPTPDDIVAALRRVTGR
;
A
#
# COMPACT_ATOMS: atom_id res chain seq x y z
N MET A 1 -33.16 23.85 -19.34
CA MET A 1 -31.98 23.82 -18.45
C MET A 1 -30.94 22.91 -19.10
N GLY A 2 -29.86 23.49 -19.65
CA GLY A 2 -28.96 22.78 -20.57
C GLY A 2 -28.07 21.74 -19.89
N LEU A 3 -27.69 20.71 -20.65
CA LEU A 3 -26.84 19.59 -20.24
C LEU A 3 -25.56 20.03 -19.51
N LEU A 4 -24.93 21.13 -19.95
CA LEU A 4 -23.73 21.69 -19.31
C LEU A 4 -23.95 22.17 -17.87
N ARG A 5 -25.12 22.77 -17.58
CA ARG A 5 -25.48 23.16 -16.21
C ARG A 5 -25.72 21.92 -15.35
N LYS A 6 -26.34 20.88 -15.91
CA LYS A 6 -26.54 19.60 -15.21
C LYS A 6 -25.22 18.86 -14.95
N ILE A 7 -24.29 18.84 -15.90
CA ILE A 7 -22.93 18.28 -15.70
C ILE A 7 -22.20 19.01 -14.58
N ARG A 8 -22.26 20.35 -14.56
CA ARG A 8 -21.61 21.16 -13.54
C ARG A 8 -22.26 21.03 -12.16
N ASP A 9 -23.60 21.06 -12.12
CA ASP A 9 -24.38 21.08 -10.87
C ASP A 9 -24.55 19.67 -10.27
N THR A 10 -24.58 18.61 -11.09
CA THR A 10 -24.50 17.22 -10.60
C THR A 10 -23.10 16.90 -10.06
N GLY A 11 -22.04 17.49 -10.64
CA GLY A 11 -20.68 17.43 -10.09
C GLY A 11 -20.18 16.01 -9.80
N GLN A 12 -19.29 15.88 -8.82
CA GLN A 12 -19.01 14.60 -8.17
C GLN A 12 -20.18 14.27 -7.23
N VAL A 13 -20.87 13.16 -7.48
CA VAL A 13 -21.92 12.62 -6.59
C VAL A 13 -21.32 11.84 -5.40
N ALA A 14 -19.99 11.73 -5.35
CA ALA A 14 -19.26 11.13 -4.25
C ALA A 14 -19.14 12.10 -3.08
N GLU A 15 -19.06 11.54 -1.87
CA GLU A 15 -18.75 12.30 -0.66
C GLU A 15 -17.43 13.06 -0.83
N ALA A 16 -17.27 14.21 -0.18
CA ALA A 16 -15.99 14.92 -0.22
C ALA A 16 -14.89 14.04 0.38
N ALA A 17 -13.70 14.05 -0.21
CA ALA A 17 -12.54 13.42 0.42
C ALA A 17 -12.27 14.11 1.77
N PRO A 18 -11.97 13.35 2.84
CA PRO A 18 -11.48 13.94 4.08
C PRO A 18 -10.22 14.77 3.81
N PRO A 19 -9.83 15.69 4.70
CA PRO A 19 -8.57 16.41 4.56
C PRO A 19 -7.39 15.42 4.46
N PRO A 20 -6.30 15.77 3.75
CA PRO A 20 -5.11 14.92 3.63
C PRO A 20 -4.62 14.47 5.01
N PRO A 21 -4.09 13.25 5.15
CA PRO A 21 -3.61 12.75 6.43
C PRO A 21 -2.45 13.60 6.96
N ASP A 22 -2.42 13.77 8.29
CA ASP A 22 -1.34 14.48 8.97
C ASP A 22 0.01 13.74 8.78
N GLY A 23 1.06 14.49 8.45
CA GLY A 23 2.42 13.99 8.32
C GLY A 23 3.17 14.62 7.15
N GLU A 24 4.51 14.63 7.24
CA GLU A 24 5.33 15.09 6.13
C GLU A 24 5.16 14.14 4.93
N PRO A 25 4.86 14.65 3.73
CA PRO A 25 4.78 13.83 2.53
C PRO A 25 6.16 13.20 2.27
N LEU A 26 6.15 11.89 1.97
CA LEU A 26 7.39 11.19 1.63
C LEU A 26 8.04 11.89 0.42
N PRO A 27 9.36 12.17 0.42
CA PRO A 27 10.00 12.97 -0.63
C PRO A 27 9.71 12.45 -2.05
N ALA A 28 9.68 11.14 -2.23
CA ALA A 28 9.39 10.47 -3.51
C ALA A 28 7.96 10.71 -4.04
N VAL A 29 7.01 11.07 -3.18
CA VAL A 29 5.58 11.27 -3.51
C VAL A 29 5.36 12.49 -4.39
N HIS A 30 6.21 13.51 -4.29
CA HIS A 30 6.07 14.74 -5.08
C HIS A 30 6.13 14.49 -6.59
N GLY A 31 6.82 13.44 -7.03
CA GLY A 31 6.92 13.07 -8.45
C GLY A 31 5.68 12.34 -9.00
N LEU A 32 4.86 11.72 -8.14
CA LEU A 32 3.76 10.83 -8.54
C LEU A 32 2.43 11.56 -8.79
N GLY A 33 2.34 12.85 -8.45
CA GLY A 33 1.16 13.68 -8.78
C GLY A 33 -0.17 13.20 -8.17
N GLY A 34 -0.10 12.39 -7.11
CA GLY A 34 -1.26 11.76 -6.48
C GLY A 34 -1.97 10.72 -7.34
N SER A 35 -1.23 10.07 -8.26
CA SER A 35 -1.63 8.86 -8.97
C SER A 35 -0.56 7.80 -8.76
N VAL A 36 -0.87 6.81 -7.94
CA VAL A 36 0.09 5.83 -7.44
C VAL A 36 -0.38 4.43 -7.80
N GLN A 37 0.49 3.67 -8.45
CA GLN A 37 0.25 2.28 -8.78
C GLN A 37 0.83 1.36 -7.69
N VAL A 38 -0.03 0.53 -7.13
CA VAL A 38 0.25 -0.26 -5.93
C VAL A 38 0.26 -1.75 -6.26
N ARG A 39 1.33 -2.45 -5.87
CA ARG A 39 1.44 -3.91 -5.98
C ARG A 39 1.53 -4.52 -4.59
N CYS A 40 0.60 -5.42 -4.28
CA CYS A 40 0.66 -6.23 -3.06
C CYS A 40 1.64 -7.40 -3.25
N VAL A 41 2.56 -7.61 -2.32
CA VAL A 41 3.54 -8.70 -2.36
C VAL A 41 3.44 -9.46 -1.04
N ASP A 42 2.83 -10.64 -1.10
CA ASP A 42 2.86 -11.60 -0.01
C ASP A 42 4.26 -12.22 0.09
N ALA A 43 4.96 -12.01 1.21
CA ALA A 43 6.29 -12.56 1.48
C ALA A 43 6.27 -13.80 2.41
N GLY A 44 5.09 -14.26 2.83
CA GLY A 44 4.92 -15.33 3.81
C GLY A 44 3.73 -15.15 4.76
N SER A 45 2.73 -14.36 4.37
CA SER A 45 1.56 -13.98 5.15
C SER A 45 0.60 -15.15 5.38
N CYS A 46 -0.28 -14.99 6.37
CA CYS A 46 -1.40 -15.89 6.66
C CYS A 46 -2.70 -15.50 5.91
N ASN A 47 -2.61 -14.60 4.93
CA ASN A 47 -3.72 -13.98 4.19
C ASN A 47 -4.54 -12.93 4.96
N GLY A 48 -4.25 -12.68 6.24
CA GLY A 48 -5.01 -11.72 7.04
C GLY A 48 -4.86 -10.28 6.54
N CYS A 49 -3.64 -9.82 6.30
CA CYS A 49 -3.39 -8.47 5.80
C CYS A 49 -3.91 -8.28 4.37
N GLU A 50 -3.86 -9.32 3.53
CA GLU A 50 -4.34 -9.31 2.15
C GLU A 50 -5.85 -9.12 2.06
N ILE A 51 -6.62 -9.70 3.00
CA ILE A 51 -8.07 -9.50 3.10
C ILE A 51 -8.37 -8.04 3.44
N GLU A 52 -7.65 -7.45 4.40
CA GLU A 52 -7.85 -6.04 4.76
C GLU A 52 -7.39 -5.09 3.64
N ILE A 53 -6.32 -5.42 2.92
CA ILE A 53 -5.93 -4.67 1.72
C ILE A 53 -7.03 -4.78 0.66
N ALA A 54 -7.57 -5.96 0.40
CA ALA A 54 -8.67 -6.12 -0.54
C ALA A 54 -9.91 -5.33 -0.11
N ALA A 55 -10.19 -5.27 1.19
CA ALA A 55 -11.26 -4.44 1.75
C ALA A 55 -10.99 -2.95 1.55
N ALA A 56 -9.74 -2.47 1.74
CA ALA A 56 -9.35 -1.09 1.51
C ALA A 56 -9.61 -0.61 0.07
N PHE A 57 -9.46 -1.49 -0.92
CA PHE A 57 -9.82 -1.23 -2.33
C PHE A 57 -11.27 -1.60 -2.66
N GLY A 58 -12.05 -2.08 -1.69
CA GLY A 58 -13.47 -2.35 -1.82
C GLY A 58 -14.31 -1.06 -1.79
N PRO A 59 -15.60 -1.15 -2.13
CA PRO A 59 -16.47 0.03 -2.29
C PRO A 59 -16.76 0.80 -1.00
N VAL A 60 -16.46 0.23 0.17
CA VAL A 60 -16.69 0.88 1.47
C VAL A 60 -15.58 1.90 1.78
N TYR A 61 -14.32 1.53 1.55
CA TYR A 61 -13.16 2.37 1.88
C TYR A 61 -12.58 3.07 0.65
N ASP A 62 -12.74 2.44 -0.53
CA ASP A 62 -12.48 2.98 -1.86
C ASP A 62 -11.13 3.70 -1.98
N ALA A 63 -10.01 3.02 -1.71
CA ALA A 63 -8.68 3.60 -1.85
C ALA A 63 -8.41 4.21 -3.24
N ASP A 64 -9.07 3.70 -4.29
CA ASP A 64 -8.99 4.15 -5.68
C ASP A 64 -9.35 5.64 -5.83
N ARG A 65 -10.30 6.16 -5.05
CA ARG A 65 -10.68 7.58 -5.09
C ARG A 65 -9.55 8.53 -4.67
N TYR A 66 -8.62 8.04 -3.85
CA TYR A 66 -7.47 8.80 -3.37
C TYR A 66 -6.26 8.67 -4.29
N GLY A 67 -6.43 8.05 -5.46
CA GLY A 67 -5.40 7.95 -6.49
C GLY A 67 -4.45 6.76 -6.31
N ALA A 68 -4.71 5.85 -5.38
CA ALA A 68 -3.98 4.59 -5.27
C ALA A 68 -4.71 3.52 -6.10
N ARG A 69 -4.04 2.79 -6.98
CA ARG A 69 -4.67 1.73 -7.80
C ARG A 69 -3.88 0.43 -7.71
N LEU A 70 -4.57 -0.70 -7.57
CA LEU A 70 -3.91 -2.01 -7.63
C LEU A 70 -3.46 -2.38 -9.05
N VAL A 71 -2.21 -2.82 -9.18
CA VAL A 71 -1.61 -3.35 -10.40
C VAL A 71 -1.08 -4.76 -10.21
N ALA A 72 -1.14 -5.57 -11.27
CA ALA A 72 -0.70 -6.96 -11.22
C ALA A 72 0.83 -7.13 -11.34
N SER A 73 1.48 -6.22 -12.07
CA SER A 73 2.91 -6.32 -12.38
C SER A 73 3.72 -5.31 -11.55
N PRO A 74 4.81 -5.73 -10.89
CA PRO A 74 5.71 -4.81 -10.20
C PRO A 74 6.36 -3.80 -11.16
N ARG A 75 6.48 -4.12 -12.45
CA ARG A 75 7.02 -3.20 -13.47
C ARG A 75 6.12 -1.99 -13.73
N HIS A 76 4.86 -2.05 -13.29
CA HIS A 76 3.91 -0.94 -13.38
C HIS A 76 3.62 -0.33 -12.01
N ALA A 77 4.34 -0.75 -10.96
CA ALA A 77 4.06 -0.34 -9.59
C ALA A 77 5.04 0.73 -9.13
N ASP A 78 4.51 1.80 -8.56
CA ASP A 78 5.27 2.82 -7.84
C ASP A 78 5.42 2.43 -6.36
N VAL A 79 4.50 1.62 -5.83
CA VAL A 79 4.48 1.16 -4.43
C VAL A 79 4.39 -0.35 -4.34
N ALA A 80 5.24 -0.96 -3.53
CA ALA A 80 5.08 -2.33 -3.06
C ALA A 80 4.49 -2.35 -1.65
N LEU A 81 3.25 -2.83 -1.49
CA LEU A 81 2.70 -3.19 -0.18
C LEU A 81 3.16 -4.62 0.15
N VAL A 82 4.08 -4.76 1.09
CA VAL A 82 4.65 -6.05 1.46
C VAL A 82 4.04 -6.55 2.77
N THR A 83 3.56 -7.79 2.76
CA THR A 83 2.85 -8.42 3.87
C THR A 83 3.56 -9.69 4.34
N GLY A 84 3.31 -10.03 5.61
CA GLY A 84 3.83 -11.25 6.24
C GLY A 84 5.29 -11.15 6.69
N PRO A 85 5.76 -12.11 7.50
CA PRO A 85 7.19 -12.25 7.75
C PRO A 85 7.86 -12.70 6.46
N VAL A 86 9.06 -12.20 6.15
CA VAL A 86 9.74 -12.64 4.93
C VAL A 86 10.23 -14.06 5.16
N THR A 87 9.64 -15.03 4.46
CA THR A 87 10.12 -16.41 4.50
C THR A 87 11.43 -16.54 3.73
N ARG A 88 12.27 -17.52 4.11
CA ARG A 88 13.55 -17.79 3.43
C ARG A 88 13.40 -17.95 1.91
N ASN A 89 12.31 -18.61 1.49
CA ASN A 89 12.03 -18.83 0.08
C ASN A 89 11.57 -17.56 -0.65
N MET A 90 10.99 -16.60 0.08
CA MET A 90 10.53 -15.32 -0.47
C MET A 90 11.56 -14.20 -0.42
N ALA A 91 12.66 -14.34 0.31
CA ALA A 91 13.71 -13.32 0.38
C ALA A 91 14.25 -12.91 -1.01
N THR A 92 14.58 -13.90 -1.85
CA THR A 92 15.07 -13.62 -3.21
C THR A 92 13.96 -13.08 -4.14
N PRO A 93 12.77 -13.69 -4.22
CA PRO A 93 11.63 -13.13 -4.97
C PRO A 93 11.29 -11.69 -4.60
N LEU A 94 11.28 -11.35 -3.31
CA LEU A 94 10.97 -9.99 -2.83
C LEU A 94 12.00 -8.98 -3.33
N ARG A 95 13.30 -9.27 -3.16
CA ARG A 95 14.39 -8.41 -3.68
C ARG A 95 14.28 -8.18 -5.19
N ARG A 96 13.99 -9.24 -5.95
CA ARG A 96 13.80 -9.15 -7.41
C ARG A 96 12.56 -8.33 -7.80
N THR A 97 11.50 -8.43 -7.01
CA THR A 97 10.25 -7.69 -7.24
C THR A 97 10.48 -6.19 -7.05
N VAL A 98 11.10 -5.79 -5.94
CA VAL A 98 11.43 -4.39 -5.66
C VAL A 98 12.44 -3.84 -6.68
N ALA A 99 13.45 -4.62 -7.06
CA ALA A 99 14.42 -4.22 -8.08
C ALA A 99 13.81 -4.08 -9.50
N ALA A 100 12.66 -4.70 -9.76
CA ALA A 100 11.97 -4.62 -11.06
C ALA A 100 11.01 -3.42 -11.15
N MET A 101 10.77 -2.69 -10.06
CA MET A 101 9.92 -1.50 -10.04
C MET A 101 10.68 -0.28 -10.61
N PRO A 102 10.01 0.57 -11.41
CA PRO A 102 10.58 1.83 -11.89
C PRO A 102 10.83 2.82 -10.74
N GLU A 103 11.79 3.73 -10.91
CA GLU A 103 11.95 4.87 -10.00
C GLU A 103 11.06 6.04 -10.42
N PRO A 104 10.46 6.80 -9.47
CA PRO A 104 10.57 6.63 -8.01
C PRO A 104 9.72 5.46 -7.48
N ARG A 105 10.31 4.56 -6.68
CA ARG A 105 9.58 3.47 -6.00
C ARG A 105 9.53 3.65 -4.49
N LEU A 106 8.49 3.11 -3.87
CA LEU A 106 8.30 3.04 -2.43
C LEU A 106 7.95 1.62 -1.97
N VAL A 107 8.39 1.26 -0.77
CA VAL A 107 8.06 0.00 -0.10
C VAL A 107 7.35 0.31 1.21
N VAL A 108 6.16 -0.27 1.36
CA VAL A 108 5.34 -0.14 2.58
C VAL A 108 5.22 -1.52 3.22
N ALA A 109 5.68 -1.67 4.45
CA ALA A 109 5.48 -2.90 5.23
C ALA A 109 4.10 -2.84 5.91
N VAL A 110 3.24 -3.82 5.65
CA VAL A 110 1.87 -3.87 6.16
C VAL A 110 1.72 -5.03 7.13
N GLY A 111 1.37 -4.69 8.36
CA GLY A 111 1.14 -5.60 9.47
C GLY A 111 2.38 -5.91 10.30
N ASP A 112 2.15 -6.33 11.54
CA ASP A 112 3.20 -6.55 12.54
C ASP A 112 4.20 -7.61 12.08
N CYS A 113 3.72 -8.66 11.41
CA CYS A 113 4.59 -9.69 10.86
C CYS A 113 5.58 -9.14 9.81
N ALA A 114 5.19 -8.14 9.02
CA ALA A 114 6.07 -7.48 8.05
C ALA A 114 7.08 -6.54 8.73
N ILE A 115 6.71 -5.97 9.88
CA ILE A 115 7.52 -4.98 10.62
C ILE A 115 8.55 -5.65 11.53
N ASN A 116 8.16 -6.72 12.25
CA ASN A 116 8.99 -7.32 13.30
C ASN A 116 8.87 -8.86 13.37
N CYS A 117 8.40 -9.51 12.30
CA CYS A 117 8.10 -10.95 12.22
C CYS A 117 6.88 -11.43 13.04
N GLY A 118 6.34 -10.60 13.94
CA GLY A 118 5.17 -10.91 14.76
C GLY A 118 5.32 -12.25 15.50
N GLU A 119 4.26 -13.06 15.47
CA GLU A 119 4.22 -14.39 16.09
C GLU A 119 5.26 -15.37 15.52
N PHE A 120 5.81 -15.09 14.34
CA PHE A 120 6.78 -15.97 13.66
C PHE A 120 8.24 -15.58 13.94
N ALA A 121 8.50 -14.60 14.81
CA ALA A 121 9.85 -14.18 15.18
C ALA A 121 10.68 -15.37 15.70
N GLY A 122 11.88 -15.55 15.15
CA GLY A 122 12.77 -16.69 15.49
C GLY A 122 12.37 -18.04 14.88
N GLY A 123 11.33 -18.08 14.05
CA GLY A 123 10.91 -19.29 13.34
C GLY A 123 11.95 -19.77 12.31
N TYR A 124 12.12 -21.09 12.20
CA TYR A 124 13.13 -21.69 11.31
C TYR A 124 12.97 -21.33 9.82
N GLY A 125 11.74 -21.05 9.39
CA GLY A 125 11.39 -20.72 8.01
C GLY A 125 11.39 -19.21 7.71
N VAL A 126 11.62 -18.38 8.73
CA VAL A 126 11.62 -16.92 8.62
C VAL A 126 13.05 -16.44 8.35
N GLU A 127 13.18 -15.58 7.35
CA GLU A 127 14.42 -14.85 7.06
C GLU A 127 14.52 -13.62 7.97
N GLY A 128 13.42 -12.87 8.10
CA GLY A 128 13.36 -11.65 8.91
C GLY A 128 12.13 -10.80 8.60
N ALA A 129 12.16 -9.57 9.08
CA ALA A 129 11.18 -8.54 8.74
C ALA A 129 11.45 -8.03 7.32
N VAL A 130 10.50 -7.27 6.75
CA VAL A 130 10.66 -6.70 5.41
C VAL A 130 11.88 -5.78 5.34
N ALA A 131 12.12 -4.99 6.39
CA ALA A 131 13.25 -4.07 6.50
C ALA A 131 14.63 -4.77 6.51
N ASP A 132 14.70 -6.05 6.89
CA ASP A 132 15.93 -6.84 6.85
C ASP A 132 16.28 -7.28 5.41
N VAL A 133 15.30 -7.25 4.50
CA VAL A 133 15.42 -7.81 3.14
C VAL A 133 15.44 -6.73 2.07
N VAL A 134 14.64 -5.68 2.22
CA VAL A 134 14.55 -4.51 1.32
C VAL A 134 14.35 -3.22 2.13
N PRO A 135 14.80 -2.05 1.64
CA PRO A 135 14.52 -0.78 2.31
C PRO A 135 13.02 -0.53 2.40
N VAL A 136 12.54 -0.09 3.57
CA VAL A 136 11.13 0.22 3.85
C VAL A 136 10.98 1.72 4.07
N ASP A 137 10.02 2.34 3.39
CA ASP A 137 9.74 3.78 3.46
C ASP A 137 8.62 4.10 4.45
N LEU A 138 7.65 3.20 4.59
CA LEU A 138 6.48 3.37 5.47
C LEU A 138 6.10 2.03 6.12
N GLN A 139 5.61 2.10 7.35
CA GLN A 139 5.13 0.94 8.10
C GLN A 139 3.68 1.17 8.54
N VAL A 140 2.85 0.15 8.40
CA VAL A 140 1.44 0.14 8.83
C VAL A 140 1.27 -0.94 9.90
N PRO A 141 1.35 -0.59 11.20
CA PRO A 141 1.25 -1.57 12.28
C PRO A 141 -0.16 -2.14 12.41
N GLY A 142 -0.27 -3.40 12.85
CA GLY A 142 -1.54 -4.09 13.09
C GLY A 142 -1.50 -5.59 12.76
N CYS A 143 -2.46 -6.36 13.28
CA CYS A 143 -2.54 -7.81 13.07
C CYS A 143 -3.99 -8.33 12.85
N PRO A 144 -4.57 -8.12 11.65
CA PRO A 144 -4.11 -7.22 10.59
C PRO A 144 -4.42 -5.73 10.91
N PRO A 145 -3.73 -4.77 10.27
CA PRO A 145 -4.14 -3.37 10.31
C PRO A 145 -5.53 -3.20 9.70
N THR A 146 -6.30 -2.23 10.21
CA THR A 146 -7.66 -2.01 9.67
C THR A 146 -7.60 -1.45 8.25
N PRO A 147 -8.65 -1.59 7.43
CA PRO A 147 -8.68 -0.99 6.10
C PRO A 147 -8.52 0.54 6.15
N ASP A 148 -9.06 1.21 7.18
CA ASP A 148 -8.88 2.64 7.39
C ASP A 148 -7.40 3.01 7.61
N ASP A 149 -6.66 2.20 8.38
CA ASP A 149 -5.21 2.41 8.58
C ASP A 149 -4.43 2.25 7.28
N ILE A 150 -4.79 1.24 6.47
CA ILE A 150 -4.19 1.00 5.15
C ILE A 150 -4.51 2.16 4.20
N VAL A 151 -5.75 2.64 4.17
CA VAL A 151 -6.15 3.81 3.37
C VAL A 151 -5.40 5.05 3.84
N ALA A 152 -5.30 5.30 5.13
CA ALA A 152 -4.55 6.44 5.66
C ALA A 152 -3.07 6.40 5.23
N ALA A 153 -2.44 5.22 5.25
CA ALA A 153 -1.09 5.03 4.76
C ALA A 153 -0.99 5.31 3.24
N LEU A 154 -1.90 4.77 2.43
CA LEU A 154 -1.95 5.03 0.99
C LEU A 154 -2.19 6.50 0.68
N ARG A 155 -3.01 7.19 1.48
CA ARG A 155 -3.26 8.63 1.36
C ARG A 155 -2.04 9.49 1.66
N ARG A 156 -1.18 9.07 2.61
CA ARG A 156 0.14 9.71 2.81
C ARG A 156 1.05 9.51 1.59
N VAL A 157 0.94 8.37 0.92
CA VAL A 157 1.70 8.07 -0.29
C VAL A 157 1.14 8.77 -1.53
N THR A 158 -0.17 9.02 -1.63
CA THR A 158 -0.75 9.77 -2.74
C THR A 158 -0.77 11.29 -2.50
N GLY A 159 -0.64 11.72 -1.24
CA GLY A 159 -0.76 13.13 -0.86
C GLY A 159 -2.19 13.67 -0.99
N ARG A 160 -3.22 12.81 -0.93
CA ARG A 160 -4.64 13.16 -1.10
C ARG A 160 -5.47 12.78 0.11
#